data_AF-A0A413RMY9-F1
#
_entry.id   AF-A0A413RMY9-F1
#
_cell.length_a   1.000
_cell.length_b   1.000
_cell.length_c   1.000
_cell.angle_alpha   90.00
_cell.angle_beta   90.00
_cell.angle_gamma   90.00
#
_symmetry.space_group_name_H-M   'P 1'
#
loop_
_entity.id
_entity.type
_entity.pdbx_description
1 polymer ?
#
loop_
_entity_poly.entity_id
_entity_poly.type
_entity_poly.pdbx_seq_one_letter_code
_entity_poly.pdbx_strand_id
1 'polypeptide(L)'
;MVDLAEVPEKAWACLHAGETSSAELVITRHTTEGDPVVNRYLTGSDIAGIEVVVDSTADSFGPKDVTTWACTDLNAALELLGCRHV
;
A
#
# COMPACT_ATOMS: atom_id res chain seq x y z
N MET A 1 -3.64 -11.72 4.14
CA MET A 1 -4.48 -10.62 4.64
C MET A 1 -3.67 -9.80 5.62
N VAL A 2 -3.52 -8.50 5.36
CA VAL A 2 -3.07 -7.52 6.36
C VAL A 2 -4.06 -7.60 7.50
N ASP A 3 -3.61 -7.66 8.75
CA ASP A 3 -4.53 -7.34 9.83
C ASP A 3 -4.65 -5.82 9.86
N LEU A 4 -5.54 -5.30 8.99
CA LEU A 4 -5.77 -3.86 8.82
C LEU A 4 -6.14 -3.19 10.15
N ALA A 5 -6.54 -3.98 11.14
CA ALA A 5 -6.81 -3.57 12.51
C ALA A 5 -5.59 -3.02 13.26
N GLU A 6 -4.35 -3.35 12.85
CA GLU A 6 -3.14 -2.85 13.53
C GLU A 6 -2.70 -1.46 13.08
N VAL A 7 -3.16 -1.00 11.91
CA VAL A 7 -2.81 0.33 11.40
C VAL A 7 -3.67 1.39 12.10
N PRO A 8 -3.08 2.38 12.78
CA PRO A 8 -3.86 3.39 13.48
C PRO A 8 -4.78 4.17 12.52
N GLU A 9 -6.04 4.36 12.90
CA GLU A 9 -7.04 5.10 12.10
C GLU A 9 -6.54 6.49 11.66
N LYS A 10 -5.81 7.18 12.54
CA LYS A 10 -5.20 8.49 12.23
C LYS A 10 -4.22 8.46 11.05
N ALA A 11 -3.58 7.32 10.77
CA ALA A 11 -2.67 7.16 9.64
C ALA A 11 -3.46 7.10 8.32
N TRP A 12 -4.58 6.37 8.31
CA TRP A 12 -5.51 6.36 7.18
C TRP A 12 -6.15 7.74 6.95
N ALA A 13 -6.55 8.43 8.02
CA ALA A 13 -7.08 9.79 7.92
C ALA A 13 -6.05 10.77 7.36
N CYS A 14 -4.77 10.63 7.72
CA CYS A 14 -3.68 11.42 7.16
C CYS A 14 -3.51 11.15 5.65
N LEU A 15 -3.53 9.88 5.23
CA LEU A 15 -3.48 9.51 3.83
C LEU A 15 -4.64 10.15 3.05
N HIS A 16 -5.87 10.01 3.54
CA HIS A 16 -7.06 10.60 2.90
C HIS A 16 -6.99 12.13 2.79
N ALA A 17 -6.53 12.82 3.85
CA ALA A 17 -6.34 14.28 3.81
C ALA A 17 -5.31 14.71 2.76
N GLY A 18 -4.36 13.82 2.43
CA GLY A 18 -3.33 14.04 1.43
C GLY A 18 -3.81 14.00 -0.02
N GLU A 19 -5.06 13.63 -0.31
CA GLU A 19 -5.57 13.58 -1.70
C GLU A 19 -5.38 14.90 -2.45
N THR A 20 -5.39 16.03 -1.74
CA THR A 20 -5.22 17.37 -2.33
C THR A 20 -3.83 17.99 -2.16
N SER A 21 -2.94 17.38 -1.38
CA SER A 21 -1.62 17.95 -1.04
C SER A 21 -0.44 16.98 -1.17
N SER A 22 -0.71 15.72 -1.46
CA SER A 22 0.13 14.52 -1.30
C SER A 22 0.24 13.98 0.13
N ALA A 23 0.23 12.66 0.24
CA ALA A 23 0.60 11.91 1.44
C ALA A 23 1.08 10.50 1.06
N GLU A 24 1.90 9.92 1.93
CA GLU A 24 2.36 8.54 1.84
C GLU A 24 2.16 7.83 3.16
N LEU A 25 1.59 6.63 3.11
CA LEU A 25 1.50 5.71 4.23
C LEU A 25 2.32 4.46 3.93
N VAL A 26 3.30 4.18 4.81
CA VAL A 26 4.17 3.01 4.70
C VAL A 26 3.78 1.98 5.76
N ILE A 27 3.48 0.76 5.32
CA ILE A 27 3.14 -0.36 6.18
C ILE A 27 4.10 -1.52 5.88
N THR A 28 4.89 -1.89 6.87
CA THR A 28 5.73 -3.09 6.82
C THR A 28 5.00 -4.25 7.45
N ARG A 29 4.79 -5.32 6.68
CA ARG A 29 4.25 -6.60 7.16
C ARG A 29 5.34 -7.64 7.11
N HIS A 30 5.37 -8.54 8.07
CA HIS A 30 6.25 -9.71 7.99
C HIS A 30 5.49 -10.90 7.41
N THR A 31 6.18 -11.74 6.63
CA THR A 31 5.70 -13.06 6.23
C THR A 31 5.58 -13.99 7.44
N THR A 32 5.09 -15.20 7.23
CA THR A 32 5.05 -16.23 8.29
C THR A 32 6.45 -16.53 8.83
N GLU A 33 7.46 -16.46 7.97
CA GLU A 33 8.87 -16.72 8.25
C GLU A 33 9.58 -15.52 8.89
N GLY A 34 8.93 -14.34 8.90
CA GLY A 34 9.47 -13.11 9.47
C GLY A 34 10.15 -12.19 8.47
N ASP A 35 10.07 -12.45 7.16
CA ASP A 35 10.66 -11.58 6.14
C ASP A 35 9.77 -10.35 5.88
N PRO A 36 10.34 -9.15 5.72
CA PRO A 36 9.53 -7.95 5.54
C PRO A 36 9.03 -7.80 4.11
N VAL A 37 7.76 -7.39 3.99
CA VAL A 37 7.11 -6.90 2.77
C VAL A 37 6.62 -5.49 3.06
N VAL A 38 7.07 -4.51 2.27
CA VAL A 38 6.74 -3.10 2.48
C VAL A 38 5.67 -2.67 1.48
N ASN A 39 4.55 -2.16 1.99
CA ASN A 39 3.47 -1.58 1.19
C ASN A 39 3.48 -0.07 1.37
N ARG A 40 3.59 0.68 0.29
CA ARG A 40 3.51 2.14 0.27
C ARG A 40 2.21 2.53 -0.42
N TYR A 41 1.35 3.26 0.27
CA TYR A 41 0.11 3.82 -0.27
C TYR A 41 0.32 5.30 -0.49
N LEU A 42 0.19 5.75 -1.73
CA LEU A 42 0.46 7.14 -2.14
C LEU A 42 -0.82 7.77 -2.66
N THR A 43 -1.04 9.03 -2.30
CA THR A 43 -2.05 9.89 -2.91
C THR A 43 -1.48 11.28 -3.13
N GLY A 44 -2.16 12.09 -3.94
CA GLY A 44 -1.80 13.48 -4.22
C GLY A 44 -2.46 14.00 -5.50
N SER A 45 -2.22 15.28 -5.82
CA SER A 45 -2.83 15.97 -6.97
C SER A 45 -2.59 15.27 -8.32
N ASP A 46 -1.50 14.53 -8.41
CA ASP A 46 -1.02 13.90 -9.64
C ASP A 46 -1.40 12.41 -9.71
N ILE A 47 -2.03 11.89 -8.65
CA ILE A 47 -2.44 10.49 -8.51
C ILE A 47 -3.97 10.43 -8.55
N ALA A 48 -4.52 9.80 -9.59
CA ALA A 48 -5.94 9.53 -9.67
C ALA A 48 -6.30 8.35 -8.75
N GLY A 49 -6.69 8.65 -7.52
CA GLY A 49 -7.01 7.66 -6.49
C GLY A 49 -5.82 7.35 -5.59
N ILE A 50 -5.41 6.08 -5.53
CA ILE A 50 -4.27 5.61 -4.73
C ILE A 50 -3.31 4.80 -5.60
N GLU A 51 -2.03 5.10 -5.50
CA GLU A 51 -0.97 4.24 -5.99
C GLU A 51 -0.46 3.35 -4.84
N VAL A 52 -0.29 2.05 -5.12
CA VAL A 52 0.25 1.09 -4.16
C VAL A 52 1.55 0.54 -4.72
N VAL A 53 2.63 0.68 -3.97
CA VAL A 53 3.91 0.01 -4.25
C VAL A 53 4.11 -1.10 -3.24
N VAL A 54 4.29 -2.33 -3.73
CA VAL A 54 4.58 -3.51 -2.91
C VAL A 54 6.01 -3.94 -3.18
N ASP A 55 6.86 -3.84 -2.17
CA ASP A 55 8.24 -4.31 -2.19
C ASP A 55 8.32 -5.64 -1.42
N SER A 56 8.53 -6.71 -2.17
CA SER A 56 8.71 -8.08 -1.67
C SER A 56 10.16 -8.56 -1.80
N THR A 57 11.12 -7.66 -2.08
CA THR A 57 12.50 -8.03 -2.40
C THR A 57 13.23 -8.74 -1.26
N ALA A 58 12.82 -8.49 -0.02
CA ALA A 58 13.35 -9.13 1.18
C ALA A 58 12.63 -10.45 1.55
N ASP A 59 11.53 -10.80 0.87
CA ASP A 59 10.84 -12.08 1.07
C ASP A 59 11.65 -13.22 0.45
N SER A 60 12.21 -14.08 1.29
CA SER A 60 13.07 -15.19 0.87
C SER A 60 12.32 -16.24 0.04
N PHE A 61 11.01 -16.33 0.19
CA PHE A 61 10.15 -17.36 -0.40
C PHE A 61 9.11 -16.81 -1.38
N GLY A 62 8.96 -15.49 -1.43
CA GLY A 62 8.06 -14.78 -2.33
C GLY A 62 8.64 -14.43 -3.70
N PRO A 63 7.96 -13.54 -4.43
CA PRO A 63 8.33 -13.14 -5.80
C PRO A 63 9.66 -12.40 -5.91
N LYS A 64 10.11 -11.73 -4.84
CA LYS A 64 11.34 -10.91 -4.79
C LYS A 64 11.34 -9.79 -5.81
N ASP A 65 10.22 -9.09 -5.88
CA ASP A 65 9.96 -8.03 -6.85
C ASP A 65 9.48 -6.75 -6.16
N VAL A 66 9.37 -5.70 -6.99
CA VAL A 66 8.66 -4.48 -6.65
C VAL A 66 7.54 -4.33 -7.68
N THR A 67 6.30 -4.29 -7.21
CA THR A 67 5.12 -4.10 -8.07
C THR A 67 4.42 -2.79 -7.75
N THR A 68 3.85 -2.16 -8.77
CA THR A 68 3.12 -0.91 -8.64
C THR A 68 1.70 -1.08 -9.18
N TRP A 69 0.73 -0.56 -8.45
CA TRP A 69 -0.69 -0.69 -8.73
C TRP A 69 -1.37 0.67 -8.67
N ALA A 70 -2.23 0.96 -9.64
CA ALA A 70 -3.11 2.11 -9.62
C ALA A 70 -4.54 1.65 -9.23
N CYS A 71 -5.07 2.23 -8.15
CA CYS A 71 -6.35 1.87 -7.55
C CYS A 71 -7.28 3.10 -7.47
N THR A 72 -8.59 2.89 -7.60
CA THR A 72 -9.58 3.98 -7.61
C THR A 72 -9.82 4.62 -6.25
N ASP A 73 -9.65 3.84 -5.18
CA ASP A 73 -9.91 4.25 -3.81
C ASP A 73 -9.18 3.34 -2.82
N LEU A 74 -9.32 3.65 -1.52
CA LEU A 74 -8.68 2.92 -0.43
C LEU A 74 -9.16 1.47 -0.32
N ASN A 75 -10.44 1.18 -0.50
CA ASN A 75 -10.93 -0.19 -0.38
C ASN A 75 -10.34 -1.08 -1.48
N ALA A 76 -10.26 -0.57 -2.70
CA ALA A 76 -9.57 -1.26 -3.80
C ALA A 76 -8.08 -1.46 -3.50
N ALA A 77 -7.41 -0.44 -2.95
CA ALA A 77 -5.98 -0.48 -2.62
C ALA A 77 -5.61 -1.51 -1.55
N LEU A 78 -6.44 -1.66 -0.50
CA LEU A 78 -6.16 -2.58 0.61
C LEU A 78 -6.16 -4.05 0.19
N GLU A 79 -7.00 -4.41 -0.78
CA GLU A 79 -7.16 -5.78 -1.26
C GLU A 79 -6.55 -5.99 -2.66
N LEU A 80 -5.98 -4.94 -3.26
CA LEU A 80 -5.56 -4.87 -4.67
C LEU A 80 -6.64 -5.34 -5.66
N LEU A 81 -7.92 -5.22 -5.28
CA LEU A 81 -9.05 -5.68 -6.07
C LEU A 81 -9.45 -4.64 -7.10
N GLY A 82 -9.38 -5.02 -8.39
CA GLY A 82 -9.72 -4.11 -9.49
C GLY A 82 -8.66 -3.04 -9.77
N CYS A 83 -7.51 -3.10 -9.08
CA CYS A 83 -6.38 -2.23 -9.38
C CYS A 83 -5.69 -2.65 -10.69
N ARG A 84 -5.14 -1.67 -11.40
CA ARG A 84 -4.36 -1.90 -12.62
C ARG A 84 -2.88 -1.99 -12.25
N HIS A 85 -2.23 -3.08 -12.63
CA HIS A 85 -0.76 -3.16 -12.57
C HIS A 85 -0.14 -2.15 -13.55
N VAL A 86 0.86 -1.42 -13.09
CA VAL A 86 1.57 -0.39 -13.87
C VAL A 86 2.80 -0.98 -14.56
#